data_AF-A0A7Y0QH55-F1
#
_entry.id   AF-A0A7Y0QH55-F1
#
_cell.length_a   1.000
_cell.length_b   1.000
_cell.length_c   1.000
_cell.angle_alpha   90.00
_cell.angle_beta   90.00
_cell.angle_gamma   90.00
#
_symmetry.space_group_name_H-M   'P 1'
#
loop_
_entity.id
_entity.type
_entity.pdbx_description
1 polymer ?
#
loop_
_entity_poly.entity_id
_entity_poly.type
_entity_poly.pdbx_seq_one_letter_code
_entity_poly.pdbx_strand_id
1 'polypeptide(L)' 'MATGETGFDDVSYDLVSVQYHSLKAGHDYGQYVRDARNAGREDIAAFFEQVMSEDSARAARCHEFLKELSGSSESGPALT' A
#
# COMPACT_ATOMS: atom_id res chain seq x y z
N MET A 1 7.50 7.63 23.09
CA MET A 1 7.94 7.19 21.75
C MET A 1 8.22 8.46 20.97
N ALA A 2 9.38 8.58 20.33
CA ALA A 2 9.84 9.83 19.74
C ALA A 2 9.11 10.08 18.42
N THR A 3 8.32 11.14 18.41
CA THR A 3 7.75 11.82 17.25
C THR A 3 8.89 12.32 16.35
N GLY A 4 9.14 11.61 15.25
CA GLY A 4 10.02 12.06 14.17
C GLY A 4 9.24 13.02 13.28
N GLU A 5 9.25 14.30 13.64
CA GLU A 5 8.49 15.37 12.99
C GLU A 5 8.93 15.60 11.54
N THR A 6 8.26 14.93 10.60
CA THR A 6 8.21 15.32 9.19
C THR A 6 7.20 16.44 8.94
N GLY A 7 6.44 16.85 9.96
CA GLY A 7 5.35 17.83 9.85
C GLY A 7 4.03 17.24 9.33
N PHE A 8 3.96 15.92 9.17
CA PHE A 8 2.75 15.16 8.82
C PHE A 8 2.34 14.29 10.01
N ASP A 9 1.04 14.06 10.21
CA ASP A 9 0.60 13.05 11.19
C ASP A 9 1.21 11.70 10.79
N ASP A 10 1.80 11.00 11.77
CA ASP A 10 2.39 9.67 11.64
C ASP A 10 1.44 8.73 10.89
N VAL A 11 0.13 8.87 11.15
CA VAL A 11 -0.92 8.06 10.53
C VAL A 11 -1.01 8.26 9.01
N SER A 12 -1.00 9.50 8.51
CA SER A 12 -1.12 9.69 7.06
C SER A 12 0.20 9.42 6.34
N TYR A 13 1.35 9.55 7.00
CA TYR A 13 2.62 9.05 6.46
C TYR A 13 2.61 7.52 6.34
N ASP A 14 2.15 6.83 7.39
CA ASP A 14 2.02 5.37 7.42
C ASP A 14 1.07 4.87 6.32
N LEU A 15 -0.07 5.52 6.12
CA LEU A 15 -1.01 5.17 5.06
C LEU A 15 -0.43 5.36 3.65
N VAL A 16 0.30 6.46 3.42
CA VAL A 16 1.00 6.69 2.14
C VAL A 16 2.09 5.63 1.93
N SER A 17 2.84 5.29 2.98
CA SER A 17 3.89 4.28 2.95
C SER A 17 3.33 2.91 2.55
N VAL A 18 2.26 2.44 3.22
CA VAL A 18 1.61 1.17 2.90
C VAL A 18 1.05 1.18 1.47
N GLN A 19 0.36 2.25 1.07
CA GLN A 19 -0.17 2.37 -0.29
C GLN A 19 0.93 2.28 -1.34
N TYR A 20 2.02 3.03 -1.18
CA TYR A 20 3.15 3.03 -2.10
C TYR A 20 3.78 1.63 -2.22
N HIS A 21 4.07 0.98 -1.08
CA HIS A 21 4.71 -0.32 -1.08
C HIS A 21 3.85 -1.41 -1.70
N SER A 22 2.54 -1.40 -1.46
CA SER A 22 1.62 -2.36 -2.10
C SER A 22 1.50 -2.16 -3.61
N LEU A 23 1.42 -0.91 -4.08
CA LEU A 23 1.41 -0.61 -5.52
C LEU A 23 2.74 -0.97 -6.20
N LYS A 24 3.86 -0.70 -5.52
CA LYS A 24 5.20 -1.03 -6.03
C LYS A 24 5.39 -2.54 -6.16
N ALA A 25 4.98 -3.31 -5.14
CA ALA A 25 5.10 -4.76 -5.19
C ALA A 25 4.20 -5.39 -6.29
N GLY A 26 3.03 -4.78 -6.53
CA GLY A 26 2.13 -5.12 -7.64
C GLY A 26 2.81 -5.19 -9.02
N HIS A 27 3.79 -4.32 -9.27
CA HIS A 27 4.54 -4.30 -10.52
C HIS A 27 5.37 -5.58 -10.73
N ASP A 28 5.89 -6.16 -9.65
CA ASP A 28 6.81 -7.30 -9.71
C ASP A 28 6.07 -8.65 -9.71
N TYR A 29 4.85 -8.72 -9.13
CA TYR A 29 4.08 -9.97 -9.03
C TYR A 29 3.79 -10.63 -10.38
N GLY A 30 3.58 -9.85 -11.44
CA GLY A 30 3.36 -10.40 -12.77
C GLY A 30 4.54 -11.26 -13.25
N GLN A 31 5.77 -10.88 -12.89
CA GLN A 31 6.96 -11.70 -13.17
C GLN A 31 6.96 -12.97 -12.30
N TYR A 32 6.64 -12.87 -11.01
CA TYR A 32 6.62 -14.01 -10.11
C TYR A 32 5.58 -15.07 -10.50
N VAL A 33 4.40 -14.64 -10.96
CA VAL A 33 3.36 -15.54 -11.51
C VAL A 33 3.88 -16.26 -12.76
N ARG A 34 4.53 -15.54 -13.67
CA ARG A 34 5.12 -16.14 -14.88
C ARG A 34 6.20 -17.16 -14.54
N ASP A 35 7.09 -16.83 -13.60
CA ASP A 35 8.17 -17.72 -13.18
C ASP A 35 7.63 -18.99 -12.52
N ALA A 36 6.61 -18.87 -11.66
CA ALA A 36 5.94 -20.02 -11.04
C ALA A 36 5.25 -20.93 -12.09
N ARG A 37 4.52 -20.34 -13.05
CA ARG A 37 3.90 -21.10 -14.16
C ARG A 37 4.94 -21.79 -15.04
N ASN A 38 6.02 -21.10 -15.39
CA ASN A 38 7.12 -21.67 -16.19
C ASN A 38 7.82 -22.83 -15.47
N ALA A 39 7.82 -22.82 -14.13
CA ALA A 39 8.32 -23.91 -13.30
C ALA A 39 7.28 -25.03 -13.04
N GLY A 40 6.07 -24.95 -13.60
CA GLY A 40 4.99 -25.92 -13.37
C GLY A 40 4.41 -25.88 -11.96
N ARG A 41 4.52 -24.75 -11.27
CA ARG A 41 4.08 -24.54 -9.87
C ARG A 41 2.85 -23.67 -9.81
N GLU A 42 1.72 -24.23 -10.26
CA GLU A 42 0.42 -23.53 -10.25
C GLU A 42 -0.05 -23.16 -8.84
N ASP A 43 0.32 -23.95 -7.83
CA ASP A 43 0.06 -23.65 -6.41
C ASP A 43 0.71 -22.33 -5.97
N ILE A 44 1.96 -22.12 -6.38
CA ILE A 44 2.72 -20.90 -6.09
C ILE A 44 2.22 -19.72 -6.95
N ALA A 45 1.86 -19.97 -8.21
CA ALA A 45 1.29 -18.94 -9.08
C ALA A 45 -0.02 -18.40 -8.49
N ALA A 46 -0.92 -19.28 -8.03
CA ALA A 46 -2.16 -18.90 -7.37
C ALA A 46 -1.91 -18.10 -6.07
N PHE A 47 -0.88 -18.48 -5.30
CA PHE A 47 -0.47 -17.70 -4.13
C PHE A 47 -0.03 -16.28 -4.51
N PHE A 48 0.78 -16.10 -5.56
CA PHE A 48 1.20 -14.76 -5.99
C PHE A 48 0.03 -13.93 -6.54
N GLU A 49 -0.92 -14.55 -7.24
CA GLU A 49 -2.14 -13.88 -7.68
C GLU A 49 -3.00 -13.42 -6.48
N GLN A 50 -3.10 -14.24 -5.44
CA GLN A 50 -3.76 -13.86 -4.19
C GLN A 50 -3.06 -12.66 -3.54
N VAL A 51 -1.73 -12.72 -3.38
CA VAL A 51 -0.96 -11.60 -2.80
C VAL A 51 -1.18 -10.32 -3.61
N MET A 52 -1.17 -10.39 -4.94
CA MET A 52 -1.46 -9.24 -5.82
C MET A 52 -2.85 -8.65 -5.57
N SER A 53 -3.86 -9.49 -5.38
CA SER A 53 -5.23 -9.05 -5.09
C SER A 53 -5.31 -8.35 -3.73
N GLU A 54 -4.67 -8.91 -2.71
CA GLU A 54 -4.65 -8.34 -1.36
C GLU A 54 -3.90 -7.01 -1.30
N ASP A 55 -2.77 -6.88 -2.00
CA ASP A 55 -2.01 -5.63 -2.10
C ASP A 55 -2.82 -4.54 -2.81
N SER A 56 -3.55 -4.90 -3.86
CA SER A 56 -4.46 -3.99 -4.56
C SER A 56 -5.58 -3.49 -3.64
N ALA A 57 -6.16 -4.38 -2.83
CA ALA A 57 -7.17 -4.05 -1.84
C ALA A 57 -6.61 -3.15 -0.72
N ARG A 58 -5.39 -3.43 -0.23
CA ARG A 58 -4.69 -2.61 0.78
C ARG A 58 -4.41 -1.20 0.26
N ALA A 59 -3.91 -1.07 -0.97
CA ALA A 59 -3.68 0.23 -1.61
C ALA A 59 -4.98 1.04 -1.75
N ALA A 60 -6.06 0.42 -2.21
CA ALA A 60 -7.36 1.06 -2.31
C ALA A 60 -7.90 1.50 -0.94
N ARG A 61 -7.75 0.67 0.10
CA ARG A 61 -8.21 1.01 1.44
C ARG A 61 -7.43 2.18 2.05
N CYS A 62 -6.11 2.23 1.84
CA CYS A 62 -5.30 3.38 2.26
C CYS A 62 -5.75 4.67 1.54
N HIS A 63 -6.16 4.57 0.27
CA HIS A 63 -6.67 5.73 -0.48
C HIS A 63 -7.93 6.32 0.16
N GLU A 64 -8.88 5.46 0.53
CA GLU A 64 -10.12 5.91 1.19
C GLU A 64 -9.83 6.55 2.56
N PHE A 65 -8.94 5.98 3.36
CA PHE A 65 -8.56 6.60 4.64
C PHE A 65 -7.88 7.96 4.46
N LEU A 66 -7.00 8.11 3.48
CA LEU A 66 -6.38 9.40 3.17
C LEU A 66 -7.41 10.46 2.76
N LYS A 67 -8.44 10.05 2.00
CA LYS A 67 -9.56 10.92 1.63
C LYS A 67 -10.40 11.34 2.84
N GLU A 68 -10.69 10.42 3.75
CA GLU A 68 -11.39 10.70 5.01
C GLU A 68 -10.61 11.69 5.90
N LEU A 69 -9.30 11.50 6.02
CA LEU A 69 -8.41 12.41 6.77
C LEU A 69 -8.34 13.80 6.14
N SER A 70 -8.30 13.88 4.80
CA SER A 70 -8.25 15.17 4.08
C SER A 70 -9.57 15.94 4.12
N GLY A 71 -10.71 15.24 4.29
CA GLY A 71 -12.05 15.84 4.39
C GLY A 71 -12.47 16.20 5.82
N SER A 72 -11.81 15.61 6.82
CA SER A 72 -11.99 15.94 8.23
C SER A 72 -11.11 17.14 8.55
N SER A 73 -11.65 18.26 9.04
CA SER A 73 -10.89 19.48 9.38
C SER A 73 -9.93 19.35 10.58
N GLU A 74 -9.33 18.18 10.77
CA GLU A 74 -8.17 17.92 11.65
C GLU A 74 -6.86 18.06 10.87
N SER A 75 -6.84 18.92 9.83
CA SER A 75 -5.58 19.45 9.32
C SER A 75 -5.04 20.44 10.36
N GLY A 76 -4.25 19.92 11.31
CA GLY A 76 -3.45 20.73 12.23
C GLY A 76 -2.61 21.76 11.47
N PRO A 77 -2.20 22.86 12.14
CA PRO A 77 -1.69 24.04 11.46
C PRO A 77 -0.34 23.77 10.84
N ALA A 78 -0.32 23.51 9.54
CA ALA A 78 0.84 23.72 8.71
C ALA A 78 0.38 24.57 7.53
N LEU A 79 0.73 25.86 7.61
CA LEU A 79 0.89 26.89 6.56
C LEU A 79 0.48 28.25 7.15
N THR A 80 1.42 28.90 7.84
CA THR A 80 1.52 30.36 7.93
C THR A 80 2.59 30.83 6.96
#